data_AF-A0A7V1AS05-F1
#
_entry.id   AF-A0A7V1AS05-F1
#
_cell.length_a   1.000
_cell.length_b   1.000
_cell.length_c   1.000
_cell.angle_alpha   90.00
_cell.angle_beta   90.00
_cell.angle_gamma   90.00
#
_symmetry.space_group_name_H-M   'P 1'
#
loop_
_entity.id
_entity.type
_entity.pdbx_description
1 polymer ?
#
loop_
_entity_poly.entity_id
_entity_poly.type
_entity_poly.pdbx_seq_one_letter_code
_entity_poly.pdbx_strand_id
1 'polypeptide(L)'
;RAFLPALMKKKSGHIVNIVSVAGVTAFTNCSAYCSSKFGQLGFSRVIRQELMSYNIRVTAILPGATATPLWDKAGGTADQNLMMAPERVAEAVFYACEADEQAAVEEIVLRPAAGDL
;
A
#
# COMPACT_ATOMS: atom_id res chain seq x y z
N ARG A 1 17.89 8.67 0.32
CA ARG A 1 17.80 9.03 -1.12
C ARG A 1 18.74 8.14 -1.97
N ALA A 2 18.61 6.81 -1.92
CA ALA A 2 19.63 5.91 -2.49
C ALA A 2 19.27 5.35 -3.88
N PHE A 3 18.02 4.98 -4.12
CA PHE A 3 17.66 4.19 -5.32
C PHE A 3 17.10 5.03 -6.48
N LEU A 4 16.44 6.16 -6.20
CA LEU A 4 15.67 6.89 -7.22
C LEU A 4 16.51 7.40 -8.41
N PRO A 5 17.68 8.04 -8.22
CA PRO A 5 18.52 8.45 -9.34
C PRO A 5 18.94 7.29 -10.25
N ALA A 6 19.16 6.10 -9.69
CA ALA A 6 19.52 4.90 -10.45
C ALA A 6 18.35 4.39 -11.31
N LEU A 7 17.13 4.36 -10.75
CA LEU A 7 15.92 4.00 -11.51
C LEU A 7 15.66 4.99 -12.66
N MET A 8 15.78 6.30 -12.39
CA MET A 8 15.57 7.36 -13.39
C MET A 8 16.59 7.24 -14.54
N LYS A 9 17.85 6.92 -14.23
CA LYS A 9 18.90 6.68 -15.25
C LYS A 9 18.59 5.42 -16.08
N LYS A 10 18.08 4.36 -15.46
CA LYS A 10 17.70 3.11 -16.14
C LYS A 10 16.44 3.26 -17.00
N LYS A 11 15.60 4.26 -16.71
CA LYS A 11 14.25 4.43 -17.27
C LYS A 11 13.38 3.18 -17.13
N SER A 12 13.47 2.55 -15.96
CA SER A 12 12.76 1.31 -15.66
C SER A 12 12.79 1.09 -14.16
N GLY A 13 11.63 0.73 -13.61
CA GLY A 13 11.50 0.38 -12.21
C GLY A 13 10.05 0.30 -11.78
N HIS A 14 9.84 -0.26 -10.59
CA HIS A 14 8.53 -0.32 -9.96
C HIS A 14 8.68 -0.05 -8.47
N ILE A 15 7.98 0.95 -7.98
CA ILE A 15 7.90 1.29 -6.55
C ILE A 15 6.55 0.80 -6.05
N VAL A 16 6.55 -0.08 -5.05
CA VAL A 16 5.33 -0.54 -4.38
C VAL A 16 5.32 -0.02 -2.96
N ASN A 17 4.33 0.82 -2.65
CA ASN A 17 4.13 1.39 -1.32
C ASN A 17 3.03 0.63 -0.58
N ILE A 18 3.33 0.11 0.61
CA ILE A 18 2.32 -0.47 1.50
C ILE A 18 1.69 0.66 2.33
N VAL A 19 0.48 1.06 1.93
CA VAL A 19 -0.32 2.09 2.59
C VAL A 19 -1.24 1.44 3.62
N SER A 20 -2.56 1.56 3.47
CA SER A 20 -3.62 1.01 4.31
C SER A 20 -4.97 1.51 3.75
N VAL A 21 -6.07 0.81 4.00
CA VAL A 21 -7.42 1.38 3.83
C VAL A 21 -7.62 2.65 4.67
N ALA A 22 -6.86 2.82 5.76
CA ALA A 22 -6.81 4.05 6.54
C ALA A 22 -6.19 5.25 5.79
N GLY A 23 -5.71 5.06 4.56
CA GLY A 23 -5.33 6.14 3.65
C GLY A 23 -6.49 6.77 2.88
N VAL A 24 -7.68 6.15 2.92
CA VAL A 24 -8.91 6.64 2.28
C VAL A 24 -10.13 6.60 3.20
N THR A 25 -10.06 5.86 4.30
CA THR A 25 -11.12 5.71 5.30
C THR A 25 -10.64 6.21 6.66
N ALA A 26 -11.46 6.97 7.37
CA ALA A 26 -11.14 7.43 8.72
C ALA A 26 -11.61 6.40 9.77
N PHE A 27 -10.75 6.12 10.75
CA PHE A 27 -11.05 5.25 11.89
C PHE A 27 -10.93 6.05 13.19
N THR A 28 -11.90 5.89 14.10
CA THR A 28 -11.85 6.50 15.43
C THR A 28 -10.64 5.95 16.20
N ASN A 29 -10.08 6.74 17.12
CA ASN A 29 -8.87 6.39 17.88
C ASN A 29 -7.58 6.17 17.04
N CYS A 30 -7.61 6.44 15.74
CA CYS A 30 -6.48 6.26 14.83
C CYS A 30 -6.03 7.56 14.16
N SER A 31 -6.19 8.74 14.80
CA SER A 31 -5.97 10.05 14.16
C SER A 31 -4.56 10.23 13.56
N ALA A 32 -3.51 9.90 14.32
CA ALA A 32 -2.13 9.98 13.86
C ALA A 32 -1.84 8.97 12.74
N TYR A 33 -2.36 7.75 12.88
CA TYR A 33 -2.20 6.70 11.88
C TYR A 33 -2.91 7.06 10.56
N CYS A 34 -4.19 7.44 10.61
CA CYS A 34 -4.95 7.87 9.44
C CYS A 34 -4.27 9.08 8.78
N SER A 35 -3.90 10.11 9.54
CA SER A 35 -3.17 11.27 8.99
C SER A 35 -1.91 10.85 8.23
N SER A 36 -1.12 9.93 8.80
CA SER A 36 0.09 9.42 8.14
C SER A 36 -0.21 8.65 6.86
N LYS A 37 -1.29 7.85 6.83
CA LYS A 37 -1.65 7.00 5.69
C LYS A 37 -2.32 7.78 4.57
N PHE A 38 -3.13 8.78 4.89
CA PHE A 38 -3.64 9.75 3.90
C PHE A 38 -2.47 10.51 3.25
N GLY A 39 -1.52 10.99 4.07
CA GLY A 39 -0.31 11.64 3.56
C GLY A 39 0.54 10.71 2.68
N GLN A 40 0.73 9.46 3.09
CA GLN A 40 1.47 8.45 2.34
C GLN A 40 0.79 8.12 1.00
N LEU A 41 -0.55 8.06 0.94
CA LEU A 41 -1.29 7.86 -0.30
C LEU A 41 -1.13 9.06 -1.24
N GLY A 42 -1.29 10.28 -0.72
CA GLY A 42 -1.05 11.51 -1.48
C GLY A 42 0.37 11.55 -2.04
N PHE A 43 1.38 11.24 -1.22
CA PHE A 43 2.76 11.11 -1.65
C PHE A 43 2.92 10.09 -2.79
N SER A 44 2.33 8.89 -2.66
CA SER A 44 2.40 7.85 -3.69
C SER A 44 1.82 8.30 -5.03
N ARG A 45 0.70 9.03 -4.98
CA ARG A 45 0.05 9.61 -6.19
C ARG A 45 0.92 10.68 -6.84
N VAL A 46 1.53 11.57 -6.06
CA VAL A 46 2.42 12.63 -6.57
C VAL A 46 3.65 12.02 -7.24
N ILE A 47 4.38 11.13 -6.56
CA ILE A 47 5.60 10.56 -7.14
C ILE A 47 5.30 9.69 -8.36
N ARG A 48 4.11 9.09 -8.46
CA ARG A 48 3.69 8.39 -9.68
C ARG A 48 3.70 9.35 -10.86
N GLN A 49 3.06 10.51 -10.74
CA GLN A 49 3.01 11.52 -11.79
C GLN A 49 4.41 12.03 -12.16
N GLU A 50 5.24 12.31 -11.16
CA GLU A 50 6.62 12.80 -11.37
C GLU A 50 7.51 11.77 -12.09
N LEU A 51 7.26 10.48 -11.88
CA LEU A 51 8.12 9.39 -12.36
C LEU A 51 7.64 8.73 -13.66
N MET A 52 6.43 9.06 -14.15
CA MET A 52 5.89 8.55 -15.42
C MET A 52 6.82 8.82 -16.60
N SER A 53 7.43 10.02 -16.68
CA SER A 53 8.36 10.39 -17.77
C SER A 53 9.66 9.58 -17.76
N TYR A 54 9.96 8.88 -16.66
CA TYR A 54 11.10 7.99 -16.51
C TYR A 54 10.73 6.52 -16.67
N ASN A 55 9.51 6.18 -17.11
CA ASN A 55 9.04 4.79 -17.22
C ASN A 55 9.22 3.99 -15.92
N ILE A 56 8.92 4.64 -14.79
CA ILE A 56 8.91 4.03 -13.46
C ILE A 56 7.46 3.95 -12.98
N ARG A 57 7.00 2.73 -12.71
CA ARG A 57 5.66 2.48 -12.18
C ARG A 57 5.64 2.73 -10.67
N VAL A 58 4.49 3.16 -10.16
CA VAL A 58 4.25 3.30 -8.72
C VAL A 58 2.89 2.71 -8.39
N THR A 59 2.86 1.74 -7.48
CA THR A 59 1.62 1.12 -6.97
C THR A 59 1.48 1.36 -5.48
N ALA A 60 0.29 1.74 -5.04
CA ALA A 60 -0.09 1.72 -3.64
C ALA A 60 -0.93 0.48 -3.33
N ILE A 61 -0.51 -0.32 -2.36
CA ILE A 61 -1.33 -1.39 -1.80
C ILE A 61 -2.01 -0.85 -0.55
N LEU A 62 -3.33 -1.00 -0.44
CA LEU A 62 -4.14 -0.53 0.67
C LEU A 62 -4.79 -1.73 1.39
N PRO A 63 -4.06 -2.41 2.30
CA PRO A 63 -4.64 -3.49 3.10
C PRO A 63 -5.59 -2.95 4.16
N GLY A 64 -6.68 -3.68 4.35
CA GLY A 64 -7.51 -3.69 5.55
C GLY A 64 -6.86 -4.51 6.67
N ALA A 65 -7.67 -4.92 7.65
CA ALA A 65 -7.15 -5.65 8.80
C ALA A 65 -6.41 -6.93 8.37
N THR A 66 -5.13 -7.02 8.73
CA THR A 66 -4.21 -8.09 8.33
C THR A 66 -3.51 -8.64 9.57
N ALA A 67 -3.58 -9.95 9.79
CA ALA A 67 -3.03 -10.62 10.97
C ALA A 67 -1.49 -10.56 10.97
N THR A 68 -0.94 -9.58 11.71
CA THR A 68 0.50 -9.31 11.83
C THR A 68 0.83 -8.88 13.25
N PRO A 69 2.10 -8.89 13.69
CA PRO A 69 2.50 -8.39 15.01
C PRO A 69 2.25 -6.89 15.26
N LEU A 70 1.74 -6.15 14.27
CA LEU A 70 1.35 -4.75 14.43
C LEU A 70 0.26 -4.58 15.51
N TRP A 71 -0.66 -5.53 15.61
CA TRP A 71 -1.81 -5.46 16.52
C TRP A 71 -1.41 -5.55 17.99
N ASP A 72 -0.36 -6.32 18.29
CA ASP A 72 0.18 -6.45 19.65
C ASP A 72 0.65 -5.09 20.19
N LYS A 73 1.27 -4.28 19.32
CA LYS A 73 1.77 -2.94 19.64
C LYS A 73 0.67 -1.88 19.65
N ALA A 74 -0.42 -2.12 18.93
CA ALA A 74 -1.59 -1.25 18.91
C ALA A 74 -2.49 -1.44 20.16
N GLY A 75 -2.09 -2.30 21.10
CA GLY A 75 -2.86 -2.62 22.31
C GLY A 75 -4.00 -3.61 22.07
N GLY A 76 -3.94 -4.39 20.99
CA GLY A 76 -5.07 -5.09 20.42
C GLY A 76 -5.53 -6.33 21.18
N THR A 77 -6.82 -6.35 21.51
CA THR A 77 -7.66 -7.54 21.79
C THR A 77 -8.40 -8.03 20.54
N ALA A 78 -8.01 -7.54 19.35
CA ALA A 78 -8.72 -7.78 18.10
C ALA A 78 -8.57 -9.25 17.66
N ASP A 79 -9.71 -9.89 17.36
CA ASP A 79 -9.75 -11.28 16.92
C ASP A 79 -9.08 -11.43 15.55
N GLN A 80 -7.91 -12.08 15.54
CA GLN A 80 -7.15 -12.29 14.32
C GLN A 80 -7.88 -13.20 13.31
N ASN A 81 -8.89 -13.98 13.74
CA ASN A 81 -9.71 -14.79 12.84
C ASN A 81 -10.59 -13.93 11.92
N LEU A 82 -10.82 -12.66 12.26
CA LEU A 82 -11.57 -11.71 11.43
C LEU A 82 -10.66 -10.95 10.43
N MET A 83 -9.35 -11.21 10.45
CA MET A 83 -8.37 -10.51 9.64
C MET A 83 -7.93 -11.32 8.43
N MET A 84 -7.40 -10.64 7.40
CA MET A 84 -6.73 -11.32 6.31
C MET A 84 -5.38 -11.89 6.74
N ALA A 85 -5.00 -13.02 6.15
CA ALA A 85 -3.63 -13.52 6.24
C ALA A 85 -2.67 -12.61 5.44
N PRO A 86 -1.43 -12.38 5.90
CA PRO A 86 -0.46 -11.51 5.22
C PRO A 86 -0.11 -11.96 3.79
N GLU A 87 -0.28 -13.25 3.49
CA GLU A 87 -0.09 -13.83 2.16
C GLU A 87 -1.02 -13.18 1.13
N ARG A 88 -2.23 -12.77 1.52
CA ARG A 88 -3.16 -12.05 0.61
C ARG A 88 -2.60 -10.69 0.19
N VAL A 89 -1.87 -10.01 1.07
CA VAL A 89 -1.18 -8.76 0.75
C VAL A 89 0.02 -9.04 -0.16
N ALA A 90 0.78 -10.10 0.10
CA ALA A 90 1.91 -10.50 -0.74
C ALA A 90 1.48 -10.87 -2.17
N GLU A 91 0.38 -11.59 -2.31
CA GLU A 91 -0.24 -11.92 -3.61
C GLU A 91 -0.64 -10.66 -4.39
N ALA A 92 -1.21 -9.66 -3.71
CA ALA A 92 -1.54 -8.37 -4.34
C ALA A 92 -0.29 -7.61 -4.83
N VAL A 93 0.80 -7.63 -4.05
CA VAL A 93 2.09 -7.07 -4.47
C VAL A 93 2.62 -7.80 -5.69
N PHE A 94 2.58 -9.15 -5.69
CA PHE A 94 3.04 -9.96 -6.81
C PHE A 94 2.24 -9.66 -8.08
N TYR A 95 0.90 -9.61 -7.98
CA TYR A 95 0.02 -9.22 -9.09
C TYR A 95 0.38 -7.84 -9.67
N ALA A 96 0.63 -6.85 -8.82
CA ALA A 96 1.04 -5.53 -9.29
C ALA A 96 2.37 -5.58 -10.06
N CYS A 97 3.34 -6.34 -9.56
CA CYS A 97 4.65 -6.48 -10.20
C CYS A 97 4.58 -7.14 -11.57
N GLU A 98 3.74 -8.17 -11.71
CA GLU A 98 3.55 -8.95 -12.94
C GLU A 98 2.75 -8.22 -14.03
N ALA A 99 2.03 -7.15 -13.68
CA ALA A 99 1.32 -6.34 -14.67
C ALA A 99 2.30 -5.80 -15.72
N ASP A 100 1.90 -5.86 -17.00
CA ASP A 100 2.75 -5.46 -18.12
C ASP A 100 2.96 -3.93 -18.20
N GLU A 101 3.83 -3.49 -19.12
CA GLU A 101 4.15 -2.07 -19.31
C GLU A 101 2.98 -1.24 -19.90
N GLN A 102 1.95 -1.89 -20.48
CA GLN A 102 0.76 -1.22 -21.01
C GLN A 102 -0.28 -0.94 -19.92
N ALA A 103 -0.23 -1.67 -18.79
CA ALA A 103 -1.15 -1.52 -17.67
C ALA A 103 -0.42 -1.19 -16.35
N ALA A 104 -0.41 0.09 -15.97
CA ALA A 104 0.06 0.49 -14.65
C ALA A 104 -1.03 0.25 -13.59
N VAL A 105 -0.84 -0.77 -12.75
CA VAL A 105 -1.68 -0.97 -11.56
C VAL A 105 -1.37 0.12 -10.54
N GLU A 106 -2.25 1.12 -10.41
CA GLU A 106 -1.99 2.28 -9.55
C GLU A 106 -2.28 2.00 -8.08
N GLU A 107 -3.44 1.39 -7.79
CA GLU A 107 -3.92 1.14 -6.43
C GLU A 107 -4.59 -0.23 -6.35
N ILE A 108 -4.28 -1.01 -5.30
CA ILE A 108 -5.01 -2.24 -4.96
C ILE A 108 -5.54 -2.11 -3.56
N VAL A 109 -6.86 -2.25 -3.41
CA VAL A 109 -7.52 -2.24 -2.11
C VAL A 109 -8.00 -3.65 -1.79
N LEU A 110 -7.60 -4.17 -0.64
CA LEU A 110 -8.04 -5.48 -0.16
C LEU A 110 -8.49 -5.37 1.29
N ARG A 111 -9.60 -6.02 1.62
CA ARG A 111 -10.22 -6.05 2.95
C ARG A 111 -10.61 -7.48 3.33
N PRO A 112 -10.73 -7.81 4.62
CA PRO A 112 -11.41 -9.02 5.02
C PRO A 112 -12.79 -9.09 4.36
N ALA A 113 -13.23 -10.28 3.94
CA ALA A 113 -14.53 -10.44 3.28
C ALA A 113 -15.71 -10.03 4.18
N ALA A 114 -15.53 -10.09 5.50
CA ALA A 114 -16.51 -9.66 6.50
C ALA A 114 -16.58 -8.13 6.69
N GLY A 115 -15.66 -7.36 6.08
CA GLY A 115 -15.60 -5.90 6.21
C GLY A 115 -14.39 -5.40 7.03
N ASP A 116 -14.40 -4.10 7.28
CA ASP A 116 -13.40 -3.43 8.13
C ASP A 116 -13.69 -3.71 9.62
N LEU A 117 -12.64 -3.68 10.46
CA LEU A 117 -12.70 -3.83 11.92
C LEU A 117 -12.66 -2.47 12.63
#